data_AF-A0A839UE46-F1
#
_entry.id   AF-A0A839UE46-F1
#
_cell.length_a   1.000
_cell.length_b   1.000
_cell.length_c   1.000
_cell.angle_alpha   90.00
_cell.angle_beta   90.00
_cell.angle_gamma   90.00
#
_symmetry.space_group_name_H-M   'P 1'
#
loop_
_entity.id
_entity.type
_entity.pdbx_description
1 polymer ?
#
loop_
_entity_poly.entity_id
_entity_poly.type
_entity_poly.pdbx_seq_one_letter_code
_entity_poly.pdbx_strand_id
1 'polypeptide(L)'
;MTRRRGGRSLFPLSEAARLVEAARVRSKDLVAKTDPSQTLRRDNLDKIAHICATLVGAQPPIDPVAELVSEKGILLHGTKFPKRSTLLNDKEGYATLLRIWRGSFDEIMTLLSRNLSQQSSVQKKTLDQSDPSEVSEIEFYRTVIRRQKSEMDKLRHIISQNIPAPTLNLDITHHPAESEKRDVVDLQLLRDWVLQVERGEFGVEFVETGLQIGDQGRPRMIVMEYDVMELLRSL
;
A
#
# COMPACT_ATOMS: atom_id res chain seq x y z
N MET A 1 52.45 1.90 4.37
CA MET A 1 51.38 1.23 5.16
C MET A 1 50.12 2.09 5.09
N THR A 2 49.21 1.80 4.17
CA THR A 2 48.01 2.61 3.93
C THR A 2 46.79 1.75 4.22
N ARG A 3 46.22 1.92 5.41
CA ARG A 3 44.98 1.25 5.82
C ARG A 3 43.84 1.74 4.92
N ARG A 4 43.44 0.94 3.93
CA ARG A 4 42.17 1.11 3.23
C ARG A 4 41.04 0.92 4.25
N ARG A 5 40.38 2.01 4.64
CA ARG A 5 39.09 1.97 5.32
C ARG A 5 38.10 1.34 4.34
N GLY A 6 37.73 0.09 4.60
CA GLY A 6 36.60 -0.54 3.94
C GLY A 6 35.34 0.25 4.26
N GLY A 7 34.88 1.05 3.30
CA GLY A 7 33.52 1.56 3.32
C GLY A 7 32.59 0.37 3.29
N ARG A 8 32.01 0.02 4.44
CA ARG A 8 30.87 -0.90 4.49
C ARG A 8 29.77 -0.23 3.68
N SER A 9 29.55 -0.71 2.46
CA SER A 9 28.28 -0.49 1.75
C SER A 9 27.19 -1.11 2.62
N LEU A 10 26.59 -0.29 3.50
CA LEU A 10 25.50 -0.62 4.42
C LEU A 10 24.14 -0.65 3.71
N PHE A 11 24.10 -1.12 2.46
CA PHE A 11 22.83 -1.54 1.88
C PHE A 11 22.65 -3.03 2.18
N PRO A 12 21.47 -3.49 2.60
CA PRO A 12 21.15 -4.90 2.78
C PRO A 12 20.98 -5.61 1.43
N LEU A 13 21.87 -5.37 0.44
CA LEU A 13 21.81 -5.94 -0.90
C LEU A 13 21.76 -7.47 -0.85
N SER A 14 22.44 -8.09 0.12
CA SER A 14 22.41 -9.53 0.32
C SER A 14 21.05 -10.05 0.78
N GLU A 15 20.35 -9.29 1.63
CA GLU A 15 19.06 -9.71 2.17
C GLU A 15 17.92 -9.43 1.19
N ALA A 16 17.94 -8.27 0.51
CA ALA A 16 17.02 -7.99 -0.59
C ALA A 16 17.18 -9.00 -1.74
N ALA A 17 18.42 -9.36 -2.11
CA ALA A 17 18.67 -10.42 -3.09
C ALA A 17 18.11 -11.78 -2.64
N ARG A 18 18.22 -12.12 -1.34
CA ARG A 18 17.62 -13.34 -0.78
C ARG A 18 16.10 -13.34 -0.90
N LEU A 19 15.45 -12.20 -0.67
CA LEU A 19 13.99 -12.07 -0.80
C LEU A 19 13.52 -12.20 -2.25
N VAL A 20 14.27 -11.63 -3.21
CA VAL A 20 14.03 -11.82 -4.64
C VAL A 20 14.18 -13.29 -5.01
N GLU A 21 15.22 -13.97 -4.53
CA GLU A 21 15.45 -15.38 -4.86
C GLU A 21 14.38 -16.28 -4.24
N ALA A 22 13.95 -16.02 -3.01
CA ALA A 22 12.83 -16.74 -2.39
C ALA A 22 11.52 -16.55 -3.18
N ALA A 23 11.30 -15.39 -3.79
CA ALA A 23 10.16 -15.15 -4.68
C ALA A 23 10.32 -15.90 -6.00
N ARG A 24 11.54 -16.01 -6.55
CA ARG A 24 11.81 -16.82 -7.75
C ARG A 24 11.50 -18.29 -7.52
N VAL A 25 11.94 -18.87 -6.40
CA VAL A 25 11.65 -20.27 -6.06
C VAL A 25 10.14 -20.51 -5.98
N ARG A 26 9.42 -19.68 -5.20
CA ARG A 26 7.95 -19.76 -5.09
C ARG A 26 7.24 -19.60 -6.45
N SER A 27 7.77 -18.75 -7.32
CA SER A 27 7.24 -18.56 -8.68
C SER A 27 7.44 -19.82 -9.54
N LYS A 28 8.63 -20.42 -9.50
CA LYS A 28 8.92 -21.69 -10.21
C LYS A 28 8.02 -22.81 -9.74
N ASP A 29 7.77 -22.92 -8.43
CA ASP A 29 6.85 -23.92 -7.87
C ASP A 29 5.43 -23.73 -8.39
N LEU A 30 4.98 -22.48 -8.54
CA LEU A 30 3.66 -22.17 -9.12
C LEU A 30 3.58 -22.57 -10.59
N VAL A 31 4.63 -22.30 -11.38
CA VAL A 31 4.70 -22.73 -12.78
C VAL A 31 4.72 -24.26 -12.90
N ALA A 32 5.46 -24.94 -12.02
CA ALA A 32 5.55 -26.39 -11.99
C ALA A 32 4.19 -27.07 -11.66
N LYS A 33 3.37 -26.44 -10.82
CA LYS A 33 2.01 -26.90 -10.48
C LYS A 33 1.00 -26.67 -11.59
N THR A 34 1.31 -25.84 -12.59
CA THR A 34 0.42 -25.59 -13.72
C THR A 34 0.48 -26.76 -14.70
N ASP A 35 -0.70 -27.22 -15.14
CA ASP A 35 -0.86 -28.32 -16.09
C ASP A 35 0.11 -28.17 -17.29
N PRO A 36 0.96 -29.17 -17.58
CA PRO A 36 1.89 -29.13 -18.70
C PRO A 36 1.24 -28.89 -20.07
N SER A 37 -0.03 -29.27 -20.25
CA SER A 37 -0.79 -29.02 -21.48
C SER A 37 -1.08 -27.53 -21.70
N GLN A 38 -1.08 -26.72 -20.64
CA GLN A 38 -1.32 -25.28 -20.69
C GLN A 38 -0.03 -24.49 -21.00
N THR A 39 0.61 -24.81 -22.13
CA THR A 39 1.91 -24.25 -22.54
C THR A 39 1.93 -22.72 -22.57
N LEU A 40 0.89 -22.09 -23.14
CA LEU A 40 0.75 -20.63 -23.18
C LEU A 40 0.64 -20.02 -21.77
N ARG A 41 -0.08 -20.69 -20.86
CA ARG A 41 -0.24 -20.19 -19.49
C ARG A 41 1.09 -20.21 -18.74
N ARG A 42 1.83 -21.32 -18.86
CA ARG A 42 3.17 -21.49 -18.26
C ARG A 42 4.16 -20.45 -18.80
N ASP A 43 4.22 -20.29 -20.12
CA ASP A 43 5.04 -19.27 -20.76
C ASP A 43 4.70 -17.85 -20.28
N ASN A 44 3.41 -17.52 -20.15
CA ASN A 44 2.99 -16.24 -19.58
C ASN A 44 3.38 -16.10 -18.10
N LEU A 45 3.25 -17.15 -17.28
CA LEU A 45 3.69 -17.11 -15.88
C LEU A 45 5.20 -16.87 -15.76
N ASP A 46 6.01 -17.52 -16.59
CA ASP A 46 7.46 -17.32 -16.61
C ASP A 46 7.82 -15.89 -17.01
N LYS A 47 7.16 -15.34 -18.04
CA LYS A 47 7.35 -13.93 -18.45
C LYS A 47 6.93 -12.94 -17.37
N ILE A 48 5.80 -13.16 -16.72
CA ILE A 48 5.35 -12.33 -15.59
C ILE A 48 6.36 -12.41 -14.45
N ALA A 49 6.82 -13.60 -14.08
CA ALA A 49 7.81 -13.78 -13.02
C ALA A 49 9.12 -13.05 -13.33
N HIS A 50 9.56 -13.09 -14.60
CA HIS A 50 10.74 -12.35 -15.05
C HIS A 50 10.56 -10.83 -14.91
N ILE A 51 9.43 -10.28 -15.37
CA ILE A 51 9.14 -8.84 -15.25
C ILE A 51 9.09 -8.42 -13.79
N CYS A 52 8.39 -9.17 -12.94
CA CYS A 52 8.31 -8.89 -11.51
C CYS A 52 9.68 -8.95 -10.85
N ALA A 53 10.53 -9.93 -11.20
CA ALA A 53 11.90 -10.01 -10.68
C ALA A 53 12.73 -8.77 -11.04
N THR A 54 12.59 -8.27 -12.26
CA THR A 54 13.29 -7.05 -12.71
C THR A 54 12.77 -5.81 -11.98
N LEU A 55 11.46 -5.70 -11.75
CA LEU A 55 10.85 -4.58 -11.02
C LEU A 55 11.29 -4.56 -9.55
N VAL A 56 11.17 -5.69 -8.87
CA VAL A 56 11.48 -5.82 -7.44
C VAL A 56 12.99 -5.75 -7.19
N GLY A 57 13.80 -6.25 -8.13
CA GLY A 57 15.26 -6.19 -8.06
C GLY A 57 15.88 -4.85 -8.46
N ALA A 58 15.08 -3.89 -8.92
CA ALA A 58 15.57 -2.56 -9.28
C ALA A 58 16.09 -1.78 -8.05
N GLN A 59 16.85 -0.71 -8.30
CA GLN A 59 17.30 0.23 -7.28
C GLN A 59 16.89 1.64 -7.72
N PRO A 60 15.85 2.23 -7.11
CA PRO A 60 15.01 1.68 -6.03
C PRO A 60 14.09 0.52 -6.50
N PRO A 61 13.69 -0.39 -5.59
CA PRO A 61 12.69 -1.42 -5.88
C PRO A 61 11.37 -0.81 -6.33
N ILE A 62 10.69 -1.44 -7.28
CA ILE A 62 9.42 -0.96 -7.84
C ILE A 62 8.30 -1.98 -7.53
N ASP A 63 7.15 -1.50 -7.02
CA ASP A 63 5.98 -2.35 -6.74
C ASP A 63 5.47 -2.98 -8.05
N PRO A 64 5.44 -4.33 -8.17
CA PRO A 64 4.94 -5.01 -9.35
C PRO A 64 3.41 -5.01 -9.39
N VAL A 65 2.81 -3.83 -9.55
CA VAL A 65 1.36 -3.68 -9.74
C VAL A 65 0.94 -4.21 -11.12
N ALA A 66 -0.27 -4.79 -11.19
CA ALA A 66 -0.77 -5.46 -12.39
C ALA A 66 -0.76 -4.57 -13.65
N GLU A 67 -0.99 -3.27 -13.49
CA GLU A 67 -0.94 -2.29 -14.57
C GLU A 67 0.46 -2.16 -15.15
N LEU A 68 1.45 -1.87 -14.31
CA LEU A 68 2.85 -1.76 -14.70
C LEU A 68 3.41 -3.07 -15.30
N VAL A 69 3.04 -4.22 -14.72
CA VAL A 69 3.45 -5.53 -15.23
C VAL A 69 2.86 -5.79 -16.61
N SER A 70 1.58 -5.42 -16.82
CA SER A 70 0.93 -5.55 -18.12
C SER A 70 1.56 -4.64 -19.16
N GLU A 71 1.81 -3.37 -18.83
CA GLU A 71 2.45 -2.40 -19.72
C GLU A 71 3.86 -2.85 -20.12
N LYS A 72 4.70 -3.23 -19.15
CA LYS A 72 6.05 -3.73 -19.42
C LYS A 72 6.02 -5.05 -20.19
N GLY A 73 5.06 -5.93 -19.90
CA GLY A 73 4.92 -7.19 -20.62
C GLY A 73 4.48 -6.99 -22.07
N ILE A 74 3.57 -6.06 -22.34
CA ILE A 74 3.19 -5.68 -23.71
C ILE A 74 4.39 -5.08 -24.46
N LEU A 75 5.18 -4.24 -23.80
CA LEU A 75 6.38 -3.64 -24.38
C LEU A 75 7.44 -4.71 -24.73
N LEU A 76 7.68 -5.69 -23.85
CA LEU A 76 8.75 -6.68 -24.01
C LEU A 76 8.34 -7.93 -24.81
N HIS A 77 7.07 -8.31 -24.76
CA HIS A 77 6.56 -9.57 -25.32
C HIS A 77 5.39 -9.38 -26.30
N GLY A 78 4.99 -8.14 -26.58
CA GLY A 78 3.97 -7.78 -27.55
C GLY A 78 2.53 -7.83 -27.03
N THR A 79 1.59 -7.48 -27.89
CA THR A 79 0.15 -7.33 -27.58
C THR A 79 -0.56 -8.59 -27.12
N LYS A 80 0.07 -9.77 -27.30
CA LYS A 80 -0.42 -11.06 -26.82
C LYS A 80 -0.17 -11.28 -25.31
N PHE A 81 0.61 -10.42 -24.68
CA PHE A 81 0.84 -10.48 -23.24
C PHE A 81 -0.45 -10.24 -22.45
N PRO A 82 -0.67 -10.91 -21.30
CA PRO A 82 -1.88 -10.72 -20.50
C PRO A 82 -2.15 -9.25 -20.15
N LYS A 83 -3.39 -8.83 -20.40
CA LYS A 83 -3.87 -7.50 -19.99
C LYS A 83 -4.02 -7.43 -18.47
N ARG A 84 -4.01 -6.21 -17.92
CA ARG A 84 -4.27 -5.93 -16.49
C ARG A 84 -5.47 -6.70 -15.93
N SER A 85 -6.61 -6.72 -16.62
CA SER A 85 -7.80 -7.45 -16.18
C SER A 85 -7.57 -8.96 -16.10
N THR A 86 -6.90 -9.54 -17.09
CA THR A 86 -6.53 -10.97 -17.11
C THR A 86 -5.61 -11.32 -15.94
N LEU A 87 -4.62 -10.47 -15.66
CA LEU A 87 -3.71 -10.66 -14.53
C LEU A 87 -4.43 -10.67 -13.17
N LEU A 88 -5.49 -9.88 -13.03
CA LEU A 88 -6.26 -9.79 -11.78
C LEU A 88 -7.32 -10.90 -11.64
N ASN A 89 -7.87 -11.37 -12.75
CA ASN A 89 -8.98 -12.34 -12.74
C ASN A 89 -8.50 -13.79 -12.59
N ASP A 90 -7.31 -14.15 -13.09
CA ASP A 90 -6.74 -15.50 -12.89
C ASP A 90 -6.20 -15.64 -11.46
N LYS A 91 -7.08 -16.04 -10.53
CA LYS A 91 -6.75 -16.21 -9.10
C LYS A 91 -5.77 -17.35 -8.84
N GLU A 92 -5.74 -18.37 -9.70
CA GLU A 92 -4.92 -19.57 -9.49
C GLU A 92 -3.49 -19.40 -10.00
N GLY A 93 -3.31 -18.63 -11.08
CA GLY A 93 -2.01 -18.40 -11.70
C GLY A 93 -1.54 -16.96 -11.51
N TYR A 94 -1.95 -16.08 -12.42
CA TYR A 94 -1.37 -14.74 -12.55
C TYR A 94 -1.50 -13.87 -11.30
N ALA A 95 -2.67 -13.83 -10.66
CA ALA A 95 -2.88 -13.02 -9.46
C ALA A 95 -2.10 -13.56 -8.27
N THR A 96 -1.96 -14.89 -8.17
CA THR A 96 -1.15 -15.55 -7.13
C THR A 96 0.33 -15.24 -7.34
N LEU A 97 0.81 -15.28 -8.58
CA LEU A 97 2.17 -14.90 -8.92
C LEU A 97 2.45 -13.43 -8.55
N LEU A 98 1.56 -12.51 -8.91
CA LEU A 98 1.68 -11.10 -8.49
C LEU A 98 1.72 -10.95 -6.97
N ARG A 99 0.92 -11.71 -6.23
CA ARG A 99 0.94 -11.68 -4.75
C ARG A 99 2.27 -12.12 -4.16
N ILE A 100 2.90 -13.17 -4.72
CA ILE A 100 4.23 -13.64 -4.30
C ILE A 100 5.26 -12.51 -4.42
N TRP A 101 5.28 -11.85 -5.58
CA TRP A 101 6.24 -10.79 -5.86
C TRP A 101 5.99 -9.50 -5.07
N ARG A 102 4.71 -9.13 -4.87
CA ARG A 102 4.35 -8.00 -4.02
C ARG A 102 4.71 -8.23 -2.55
N GLY A 103 4.57 -9.46 -2.05
CA GLY A 103 5.04 -9.83 -0.71
C GLY A 103 6.55 -9.62 -0.56
N SER A 104 7.34 -10.07 -1.54
CA SER A 104 8.79 -9.85 -1.56
C SER A 104 9.16 -8.36 -1.61
N PHE A 105 8.47 -7.57 -2.43
CA PHE A 105 8.62 -6.12 -2.45
C PHE A 105 8.33 -5.49 -1.08
N ASP A 106 7.23 -5.87 -0.43
CA ASP A 106 6.84 -5.34 0.89
C ASP A 106 7.89 -5.66 1.96
N GLU A 107 8.43 -6.87 1.95
CA GLU A 107 9.52 -7.28 2.84
C GLU A 107 10.80 -6.46 2.57
N ILE A 108 11.16 -6.25 1.30
CA ILE A 108 12.31 -5.40 0.92
C ILE A 108 12.10 -3.96 1.39
N MET A 109 10.92 -3.38 1.16
CA MET A 109 10.61 -2.02 1.60
C MET A 109 10.64 -1.90 3.12
N THR A 110 10.19 -2.93 3.84
CA THR A 110 10.31 -2.99 5.30
C THR A 110 11.77 -3.01 5.75
N LEU A 111 12.64 -3.78 5.08
CA LEU A 111 14.08 -3.79 5.37
C LEU A 111 14.72 -2.43 5.10
N LEU A 112 14.38 -1.78 3.99
CA LEU A 112 14.88 -0.44 3.66
C LEU A 112 14.43 0.59 4.70
N SER A 113 13.15 0.56 5.10
CA SER A 113 12.58 1.44 6.14
C SER A 113 13.33 1.31 7.48
N ARG A 114 13.61 0.08 7.90
CA ARG A 114 14.32 -0.20 9.15
C ARG A 114 15.75 0.36 9.12
N ASN A 115 16.44 0.22 8.00
CA ASN A 115 17.79 0.76 7.85
C ASN A 115 17.80 2.30 7.85
N LEU A 116 16.86 2.93 7.16
CA LEU A 116 16.72 4.40 7.18
C LEU A 116 16.41 4.93 8.58
N SER A 117 15.55 4.25 9.33
CA SER A 117 15.24 4.60 10.73
C SER A 117 16.45 4.44 11.65
N GLN A 118 17.28 3.41 11.43
CA GLN A 118 18.53 3.22 12.17
C GLN A 118 19.58 4.29 11.80
N GLN A 119 19.66 4.71 10.54
CA GLN A 119 20.62 5.72 10.09
C GLN A 119 20.25 7.14 10.53
N SER A 120 18.96 7.50 10.48
CA SER A 120 18.44 8.79 10.94
C SER A 120 18.62 9.02 12.44
N SER A 121 18.67 7.94 13.25
CA SER A 121 19.03 8.04 14.68
C SER A 121 20.52 8.34 14.94
N VAL A 122 21.39 8.24 13.92
CA VAL A 122 22.85 8.41 14.05
C VAL A 122 23.36 9.71 13.41
N GLN A 123 22.58 10.42 12.59
CA GLN A 123 23.04 11.65 11.93
C GLN A 123 22.04 12.81 12.03
N LYS A 124 22.13 13.56 13.14
CA LYS A 124 21.95 15.02 13.08
C LYS A 124 23.19 15.61 12.41
N LYS A 125 23.27 15.53 11.08
CA LYS A 125 24.35 16.17 10.32
C LYS A 125 23.77 17.17 9.34
N THR A 126 24.47 18.30 9.28
CA THR A 126 24.06 19.58 8.72
C THR A 126 23.71 19.49 7.23
N LEU A 127 22.61 20.15 6.89
CA LEU A 127 21.80 20.06 5.67
C LEU A 127 22.42 20.84 4.48
N ASP A 128 23.73 20.72 4.24
CA ASP A 128 24.43 21.62 3.30
C ASP A 128 25.19 20.94 2.16
N GLN A 129 25.07 19.63 1.99
CA GLN A 129 25.62 18.93 0.83
C GLN A 129 24.66 17.81 0.42
N SER A 130 23.92 18.02 -0.68
CA SER A 130 22.99 17.03 -1.23
C SER A 130 23.73 15.80 -1.73
N ASP A 131 23.93 14.84 -0.84
CA ASP A 131 24.53 13.55 -1.17
C ASP A 131 23.54 12.72 -2.02
N PRO A 132 24.02 11.92 -2.99
CA PRO A 132 23.17 11.06 -3.82
C PRO A 132 22.35 10.02 -3.01
N SER A 133 22.70 9.80 -1.73
CA SER A 133 21.92 9.01 -0.78
C SER A 133 20.56 9.66 -0.46
N GLU A 134 20.48 11.00 -0.39
CA GLU A 134 19.25 11.74 -0.11
C GLU A 134 18.24 11.64 -1.25
N VAL A 135 18.72 11.58 -2.50
CA VAL A 135 17.84 11.39 -3.68
C VAL A 135 17.14 10.03 -3.60
N SER A 136 17.84 8.98 -3.18
CA SER A 136 17.24 7.65 -2.98
C SER A 136 16.21 7.63 -1.84
N GLU A 137 16.45 8.43 -0.80
CA GLU A 137 15.54 8.57 0.33
C GLU A 137 14.26 9.32 -0.07
N ILE A 138 14.38 10.38 -0.87
CA ILE A 138 13.25 11.12 -1.41
C ILE A 138 12.39 10.23 -2.33
N GLU A 139 13.01 9.42 -3.20
CA GLU A 139 12.28 8.47 -4.04
C GLU A 139 11.56 7.38 -3.23
N PHE A 140 12.21 6.92 -2.15
CA PHE A 140 11.61 6.01 -1.19
C PHE A 140 10.37 6.63 -0.51
N TYR A 141 10.49 7.83 0.07
CA TYR A 141 9.36 8.52 0.70
C TYR A 141 8.23 8.82 -0.29
N ARG A 142 8.54 9.21 -1.53
CA ARG A 142 7.54 9.40 -2.59
C ARG A 142 6.77 8.11 -2.88
N THR A 143 7.44 6.97 -2.88
CA THR A 143 6.81 5.67 -3.09
C THR A 143 5.88 5.31 -1.93
N VAL A 144 6.33 5.55 -0.69
CA VAL A 144 5.51 5.34 0.52
C VAL A 144 4.25 6.24 0.49
N ILE A 145 4.41 7.53 0.19
CA ILE A 145 3.28 8.48 0.12
C ILE A 145 2.27 8.06 -0.95
N ARG A 146 2.73 7.68 -2.15
CA ARG A 146 1.83 7.21 -3.23
C ARG A 146 1.06 5.96 -2.82
N ARG A 147 1.72 5.02 -2.12
CA ARG A 147 1.07 3.81 -1.61
C ARG A 147 0.03 4.14 -0.55
N GLN A 148 0.39 4.94 0.46
CA GLN A 148 -0.55 5.35 1.51
C GLN A 148 -1.76 6.05 0.91
N LYS A 149 -1.57 6.94 -0.07
CA LYS A 149 -2.67 7.56 -0.81
C LYS A 149 -3.56 6.53 -1.50
N SER A 150 -2.98 5.55 -2.20
CA SER A 150 -3.75 4.48 -2.86
C SER A 150 -4.52 3.60 -1.86
N GLU A 151 -3.93 3.31 -0.70
CA GLU A 151 -4.60 2.56 0.37
C GLU A 151 -5.73 3.37 0.99
N MET A 152 -5.52 4.66 1.26
CA MET A 152 -6.57 5.58 1.70
C MET A 152 -7.71 5.68 0.69
N ASP A 153 -7.42 5.76 -0.62
CA ASP A 153 -8.44 5.83 -1.65
C ASP A 153 -9.25 4.52 -1.73
N LYS A 154 -8.58 3.37 -1.56
CA LYS A 154 -9.27 2.06 -1.45
C LYS A 154 -10.15 1.98 -0.20
N LEU A 155 -9.65 2.45 0.94
CA LEU A 155 -10.42 2.47 2.19
C LEU A 155 -11.61 3.40 2.08
N ARG A 156 -11.45 4.59 1.51
CA ARG A 156 -12.54 5.53 1.20
C ARG A 156 -13.57 4.87 0.29
N HIS A 157 -13.13 4.16 -0.74
CA HIS A 157 -14.03 3.44 -1.63
C HIS A 157 -14.80 2.35 -0.88
N ILE A 158 -14.12 1.51 -0.08
CA ILE A 158 -14.76 0.47 0.75
C ILE A 158 -15.77 1.08 1.73
N ILE A 159 -15.40 2.18 2.40
CA ILE A 159 -16.28 2.91 3.31
C ILE A 159 -17.49 3.44 2.55
N SER A 160 -17.31 4.09 1.40
CA SER A 160 -18.41 4.62 0.59
C SER A 160 -19.38 3.56 0.07
N GLN A 161 -18.93 2.29 -0.04
CA GLN A 161 -19.74 1.17 -0.52
C GLN A 161 -20.46 0.44 0.62
N ASN A 162 -19.93 0.46 1.85
CA ASN A 162 -20.43 -0.36 2.97
C ASN A 162 -21.03 0.46 4.11
N ILE A 163 -20.76 1.76 4.17
CA ILE A 163 -21.35 2.69 5.12
C ILE A 163 -22.05 3.75 4.28
N PRO A 164 -23.39 3.84 4.29
CA PRO A 164 -24.07 5.01 3.77
C PRO A 164 -23.70 6.18 4.68
N ALA A 165 -22.55 6.81 4.40
CA ALA A 165 -22.25 8.10 4.99
C ALA A 165 -23.37 9.06 4.57
N PRO A 166 -23.90 9.90 5.47
CA PRO A 166 -24.72 11.02 5.06
C PRO A 166 -23.92 11.77 4.00
N THR A 167 -24.49 11.94 2.81
CA THR A 167 -23.89 12.73 1.75
C THR A 167 -23.85 14.18 2.23
N LEU A 168 -22.81 14.52 2.99
CA LEU A 168 -22.31 15.88 3.07
C LEU A 168 -21.90 16.22 1.63
N ASN A 169 -22.79 16.90 0.92
CA ASN A 169 -22.49 17.61 -0.32
C ASN A 169 -21.49 18.72 0.03
N LEU A 170 -20.24 18.33 0.26
CA LEU A 170 -19.11 19.22 0.12
C LEU A 170 -18.82 19.27 -1.37
N ASP A 171 -19.64 20.08 -2.05
CA ASP A 171 -19.39 20.51 -3.40
C ASP A 171 -18.14 21.40 -3.36
N ILE A 172 -16.96 20.77 -3.33
CA ILE A 172 -15.67 21.47 -3.49
C ILE A 172 -15.50 21.72 -5.00
N THR A 173 -16.47 22.41 -5.59
CA THR A 173 -16.27 23.19 -6.79
C THR A 173 -16.09 24.63 -6.32
N HIS A 174 -14.83 25.09 -6.36
CA HIS A 174 -14.48 26.47 -6.11
C HIS A 174 -15.28 27.40 -7.04
N HIS A 175 -16.38 27.97 -6.55
CA HIS A 175 -16.96 29.20 -7.06
C HIS A 175 -16.62 30.34 -6.07
N PRO A 176 -15.76 31.30 -6.45
CA PRO A 176 -15.24 32.31 -5.52
C PRO A 176 -16.21 33.48 -5.27
N ALA A 177 -17.53 33.25 -5.22
CA ALA A 177 -18.50 34.34 -5.18
C ALA A 177 -19.63 34.24 -4.13
N GLU A 178 -19.80 33.14 -3.39
CA GLU A 178 -20.94 33.00 -2.45
C GLU A 178 -20.58 32.42 -1.06
N SER A 179 -19.39 32.72 -0.56
CA SER A 179 -18.87 32.21 0.72
C SER A 179 -19.44 32.87 1.99
N GLU A 180 -20.76 33.09 2.07
CA GLU A 180 -21.42 33.61 3.29
C GLU A 180 -22.59 32.77 3.81
N LYS A 181 -22.85 31.59 3.22
CA LYS A 181 -23.69 30.60 3.90
C LYS A 181 -22.80 29.67 4.70
N ARG A 182 -22.68 29.99 5.99
CA ARG A 182 -22.10 29.10 7.00
C ARG A 182 -22.58 27.67 6.73
N ASP A 183 -21.65 26.74 6.62
CA ASP A 183 -21.90 25.31 6.67
C ASP A 183 -22.63 25.01 7.98
N VAL A 184 -23.97 25.01 7.94
CA VAL A 184 -24.77 24.55 9.07
C VAL A 184 -24.67 23.04 9.02
N VAL A 185 -23.70 22.51 9.77
CA VAL A 185 -23.63 21.08 10.07
C VAL A 185 -24.98 20.68 10.65
N ASP A 186 -25.70 19.81 9.94
CA ASP A 186 -26.98 19.30 10.42
C ASP A 186 -26.73 18.38 11.62
N LEU A 187 -26.89 18.97 12.81
CA LEU A 187 -26.68 18.31 14.10
C LEU A 187 -27.64 17.12 14.29
N GLN A 188 -28.75 17.08 13.55
CA GLN A 188 -29.72 15.99 13.65
C GLN A 188 -29.17 14.70 13.03
N LEU A 189 -28.50 14.80 11.88
CA LEU A 189 -27.81 13.66 11.26
C LEU A 189 -26.68 13.12 12.15
N LEU A 190 -25.95 14.03 12.81
CA LEU A 190 -24.88 13.67 13.75
C LEU A 190 -25.44 12.93 14.96
N ARG A 191 -26.57 13.41 15.50
CA ARG A 191 -27.27 12.79 16.63
C ARG A 191 -27.82 11.41 16.28
N ASP A 192 -28.42 11.27 15.10
CA ASP A 192 -28.93 9.98 14.62
C ASP A 192 -27.80 8.96 14.43
N TRP A 193 -26.64 9.41 13.93
CA TRP A 193 -25.44 8.59 13.81
C TRP A 193 -24.91 8.13 15.18
N VAL A 194 -24.83 9.03 16.16
CA VAL A 194 -24.43 8.68 17.55
C VAL A 194 -25.36 7.61 18.12
N LEU A 195 -26.67 7.74 17.94
CA LEU A 195 -27.65 6.76 18.41
C LEU A 195 -27.51 5.40 17.72
N GLN A 196 -27.18 5.36 16.43
CA GLN A 196 -26.95 4.12 15.69
C GLN A 196 -25.66 3.42 16.12
N VAL A 197 -24.61 4.20 16.41
CA VAL A 197 -23.35 3.70 16.97
C VAL A 197 -23.58 3.07 18.35
N GLU A 198 -24.37 3.71 19.21
CA GLU A 198 -24.71 3.16 20.54
C GLU A 198 -25.55 1.89 20.48
N ARG A 199 -26.37 1.72 19.43
CA ARG A 199 -27.13 0.49 19.18
C ARG A 199 -26.26 -0.66 18.66
N GLY A 200 -24.99 -0.42 18.36
CA GLY A 200 -24.05 -1.43 17.86
C GLY A 200 -24.29 -1.82 16.40
N GLU A 201 -25.01 -1.01 15.62
CA GLU A 201 -25.41 -1.34 14.24
C GLU A 201 -24.21 -1.39 13.27
N PHE A 202 -23.09 -0.76 13.61
CA PHE A 202 -21.90 -0.65 12.74
C PHE A 202 -20.75 -1.60 13.10
N GLY A 203 -20.94 -2.54 14.03
CA GLY A 203 -19.85 -3.41 14.47
C GLY A 203 -18.69 -2.64 15.11
N VAL A 204 -19.01 -1.50 15.73
CA VAL A 204 -18.11 -0.70 16.56
C VAL A 204 -18.55 -0.81 18.00
N GLU A 205 -17.58 -0.80 18.92
CA GLU A 205 -17.81 -0.94 20.34
C GLU A 205 -17.23 0.26 21.07
N PHE A 206 -17.98 0.73 22.07
CA PHE A 206 -17.51 1.80 22.94
C PHE A 206 -16.68 1.20 24.07
N VAL A 207 -15.43 1.64 24.17
CA VAL A 207 -14.46 1.19 25.18
C VAL A 207 -13.95 2.41 25.94
N GLU A 208 -13.34 2.22 27.11
CA GLU A 208 -12.79 3.32 27.95
C GLU A 208 -11.83 4.26 27.21
N THR A 209 -11.23 3.82 26.10
CA THR A 209 -10.30 4.61 25.28
C THR A 209 -10.98 5.35 24.11
N GLY A 210 -12.28 5.12 23.89
CA GLY A 210 -13.06 5.70 22.80
C GLY A 210 -13.78 4.66 21.95
N LEU A 211 -14.15 5.05 20.73
CA LEU A 211 -14.87 4.19 19.79
C LEU A 211 -13.88 3.27 19.06
N GLN A 212 -14.08 1.95 19.16
CA GLN A 212 -13.23 0.95 18.52
C GLN A 212 -14.00 0.12 17.50
N ILE A 213 -13.31 -0.41 16.50
CA ILE A 213 -13.88 -1.43 15.60
C ILE A 213 -13.92 -2.76 16.36
N GLY A 214 -15.09 -3.39 16.39
CA GLY A 214 -15.31 -4.68 17.03
C GLY A 214 -14.58 -5.82 16.32
N ASP A 215 -14.62 -7.01 16.93
CA ASP A 215 -13.79 -8.17 16.56
C ASP A 215 -13.99 -8.70 15.12
N GLN A 216 -15.05 -8.28 14.44
CA GLN A 216 -15.39 -8.66 13.06
C GLN A 216 -14.57 -7.88 11.99
N GLY A 217 -14.04 -6.69 12.30
CA GLY A 217 -13.45 -5.80 11.29
C GLY A 217 -11.91 -5.74 11.28
N ARG A 218 -11.29 -5.88 12.45
CA ARG A 218 -9.85 -6.02 12.77
C ARG A 218 -9.72 -5.72 14.27
N PRO A 219 -8.97 -6.50 15.07
CA PRO A 219 -8.98 -6.30 16.52
C PRO A 219 -8.40 -4.92 16.92
N ARG A 220 -9.19 -4.14 17.67
CA ARG A 220 -8.75 -3.03 18.55
C ARG A 220 -8.13 -1.81 17.87
N MET A 221 -8.67 -1.38 16.73
CA MET A 221 -8.33 -0.07 16.17
C MET A 221 -9.26 1.01 16.75
N ILE A 222 -8.68 2.04 17.39
CA ILE A 222 -9.42 3.20 17.87
C ILE A 222 -9.74 4.10 16.67
N VAL A 223 -11.02 4.37 16.45
CA VAL A 223 -11.54 5.22 15.37
C VAL A 223 -11.73 6.65 15.86
N MET A 224 -12.09 6.82 17.13
CA MET A 224 -12.36 8.12 17.74
C MET A 224 -12.02 8.08 19.23
N GLU A 225 -11.39 9.14 19.73
CA GLU A 225 -11.05 9.28 21.15
C GLU A 225 -12.29 9.50 22.01
N TYR A 226 -12.22 9.10 23.28
CA TYR A 226 -13.30 9.21 24.25
C TYR A 226 -13.84 10.63 24.39
N ASP A 227 -12.96 11.63 24.50
CA ASP A 227 -13.34 13.03 24.73
C ASP A 227 -14.16 13.61 23.56
N VAL A 228 -13.83 13.20 22.33
CA VAL A 228 -14.57 13.61 21.13
C VAL A 228 -15.95 12.97 21.12
N MET A 229 -16.06 11.71 21.54
CA MET A 229 -17.34 11.01 21.60
C MET A 229 -18.26 11.57 22.69
N GLU A 230 -17.73 11.88 23.87
CA GLU A 230 -18.48 12.54 24.94
C GLU A 230 -18.99 13.91 24.51
N LEU A 231 -18.15 14.68 23.80
CA LEU A 231 -18.58 15.95 23.22
C LEU A 231 -19.74 15.73 22.23
N LEU A 232 -19.67 14.72 21.37
CA LEU A 232 -20.72 14.40 20.41
C LEU A 232 -22.03 13.91 21.07
N ARG A 233 -21.95 13.25 22.22
CA ARG A 233 -23.13 12.87 23.03
C ARG A 233 -23.81 14.05 23.71
N SER A 234 -23.05 15.10 23.99
CA SER A 234 -23.55 16.31 24.65
C SER A 234 -24.31 17.26 23.72
N LEU A 235 -24.29 16.99 22.41
CA LEU A 235 -25.03 17.71 21.36
C LEU A 235 -26.47 17.19 21.24
#